data_AF-A0A2V5U841-F1
#
_entry.id   AF-A0A2V5U841-F1
#
_cell.length_a   1.000
_cell.length_b   1.000
_cell.length_c   1.000
_cell.angle_alpha   90.00
_cell.angle_beta   90.00
_cell.angle_gamma   90.00
#
_symmetry.space_group_name_H-M   'P 1'
#
loop_
_entity.id
_entity.type
_entity.pdbx_description
1 polymer ?
#
loop_
_entity_poly.entity_id
_entity_poly.type
_entity_poly.pdbx_seq_one_letter_code
_entity_poly.pdbx_strand_id
1 'polypeptide(L)'
;MPKLKKHAVRRLGVAVSMKAASAMTGLSAEVLTLAKASGCQAFKERGSVNLDELLEWVAANSSKMEGAGVIVERKSEELLRLRADRLTREFRLAVLRKEYVPAVDVETSVAEMIGNAKKKLLSGPSAIAPQIVGVSVPEAETMLKEWLREALSQLHQNPLGKTEAAT
;
A
#
# COMPACT_ATOMS: atom_id res chain seq x y z
N MET A 1 -15.87 -16.53 -32.98
CA MET A 1 -15.79 -16.52 -31.50
C MET A 1 -14.39 -16.11 -31.06
N PRO A 2 -14.18 -14.88 -30.55
CA PRO A 2 -12.88 -14.47 -30.03
C PRO A 2 -12.79 -14.76 -28.52
N LYS A 3 -11.80 -15.56 -28.13
CA LYS A 3 -11.48 -15.86 -26.72
C LYS A 3 -10.89 -14.60 -26.07
N LEU A 4 -11.64 -13.96 -25.17
CA LEU A 4 -11.16 -12.86 -24.34
C LEU A 4 -10.07 -13.39 -23.38
N LYS A 5 -8.89 -12.77 -23.44
CA LYS A 5 -7.73 -13.06 -22.59
C LYS A 5 -8.13 -12.85 -21.12
N LYS A 6 -7.91 -13.89 -20.30
CA LYS A 6 -8.08 -13.84 -18.84
C LYS A 6 -7.01 -12.91 -18.24
N HIS A 7 -7.30 -11.62 -18.18
CA HIS A 7 -6.61 -10.74 -17.25
C HIS A 7 -6.93 -11.24 -15.84
N ALA A 8 -5.93 -11.32 -14.96
CA ALA A 8 -6.09 -11.77 -13.59
C ALA A 8 -7.03 -10.81 -12.83
N VAL A 9 -8.33 -11.10 -12.88
CA VAL A 9 -9.35 -10.39 -12.12
C VAL A 9 -9.10 -10.70 -10.65
N ARG A 10 -8.80 -9.68 -9.85
CA ARG A 10 -8.82 -9.81 -8.37
C ARG A 10 -10.21 -10.31 -8.00
N ARG A 11 -10.29 -11.52 -7.44
CA ARG A 11 -11.54 -12.13 -6.99
C ARG A 11 -12.19 -11.23 -5.96
N LEU A 12 -13.43 -10.82 -6.19
CA LEU A 12 -14.19 -9.95 -5.29
C LEU A 12 -14.62 -10.69 -4.01
N GLY A 13 -14.53 -12.03 -4.02
CA GLY A 13 -14.79 -12.87 -2.86
C GLY A 13 -16.26 -13.23 -2.69
N VAL A 14 -16.63 -13.61 -1.46
CA VAL A 14 -17.99 -14.04 -1.10
C VAL A 14 -18.66 -12.97 -0.25
N ALA A 15 -19.84 -12.50 -0.68
CA ALA A 15 -20.69 -11.64 0.13
C ALA A 15 -21.54 -12.47 1.07
N VAL A 16 -21.70 -12.00 2.31
CA VAL A 16 -22.45 -12.71 3.37
C VAL A 16 -23.98 -12.52 3.23
N SER A 17 -24.41 -11.55 2.41
CA SER A 17 -25.84 -11.28 2.16
C SER A 17 -26.07 -10.60 0.81
N MET A 18 -27.32 -10.59 0.34
CA MET A 18 -27.71 -9.88 -0.89
C MET A 18 -27.48 -8.36 -0.80
N LYS A 19 -27.65 -7.77 0.39
CA LYS A 19 -27.36 -6.34 0.62
C LYS A 19 -25.87 -6.04 0.52
N ALA A 20 -25.03 -6.91 1.09
CA ALA A 20 -23.57 -6.81 0.96
C ALA A 20 -23.12 -7.03 -0.49
N ALA A 21 -23.75 -7.98 -1.20
CA ALA A 21 -23.46 -8.23 -2.60
C ALA A 21 -23.77 -7.00 -3.47
N SER A 22 -24.94 -6.38 -3.28
CA SER A 22 -25.33 -5.15 -3.98
C SER A 22 -24.35 -4.00 -3.73
N ALA A 23 -23.92 -3.80 -2.48
CA ALA A 23 -22.95 -2.76 -2.14
C ALA A 23 -21.57 -3.00 -2.74
N MET A 24 -21.15 -4.26 -2.87
CA MET A 24 -19.83 -4.62 -3.39
C MET A 24 -19.77 -4.69 -4.92
N THR A 25 -20.86 -5.09 -5.58
CA THR A 25 -20.90 -5.21 -7.05
C THR A 25 -21.53 -4.00 -7.73
N GLY A 26 -22.23 -3.15 -6.98
CA GLY A 26 -23.01 -2.03 -7.54
C GLY A 26 -24.30 -2.46 -8.26
N LEU A 27 -24.64 -3.75 -8.25
CA LEU A 27 -25.89 -4.24 -8.84
C LEU A 27 -27.09 -3.88 -7.95
N SER A 28 -28.20 -3.48 -8.55
CA SER A 28 -29.43 -3.19 -7.81
C SER A 28 -29.98 -4.46 -7.12
N ALA A 29 -30.73 -4.28 -6.03
CA ALA A 29 -31.36 -5.40 -5.34
C ALA A 29 -32.30 -6.21 -6.26
N GLU A 30 -32.89 -5.55 -7.27
CA GLU A 30 -33.76 -6.15 -8.29
C GLU A 30 -33.01 -7.07 -9.25
N VAL A 31 -31.78 -6.69 -9.65
CA VAL A 31 -30.90 -7.58 -10.44
C VAL A 31 -30.59 -8.86 -9.67
N LEU A 32 -30.33 -8.73 -8.36
CA LEU A 32 -29.98 -9.87 -7.51
C LEU A 32 -31.17 -10.81 -7.28
N THR A 33 -32.39 -10.26 -7.09
CA THR A 33 -33.60 -11.09 -6.95
C THR A 33 -33.96 -11.78 -8.26
N LEU A 34 -33.82 -11.10 -9.40
CA LEU A 34 -34.02 -11.70 -10.72
C LEU A 34 -32.99 -12.81 -11.01
N ALA A 35 -31.73 -12.58 -10.67
CA ALA A 35 -30.66 -13.58 -10.83
C ALA A 35 -30.92 -14.82 -9.96
N LYS A 36 -31.41 -14.63 -8.73
CA LYS A 36 -31.81 -15.74 -7.85
C LYS A 36 -33.01 -16.50 -8.41
N ALA A 37 -34.04 -15.80 -8.87
CA ALA A 37 -35.24 -16.40 -9.48
C ALA A 37 -34.93 -17.16 -10.77
N SER A 38 -33.91 -16.73 -11.52
CA SER A 38 -33.44 -17.36 -12.74
C SER A 38 -32.52 -18.58 -12.52
N GLY A 39 -32.31 -18.99 -11.27
CA GLY A 39 -31.50 -20.16 -10.92
C GLY A 39 -29.99 -19.95 -10.99
N CYS A 40 -29.49 -18.74 -10.72
CA CYS A 40 -28.05 -18.49 -10.67
C CYS A 40 -27.37 -19.31 -9.56
N GLN A 41 -26.34 -20.09 -9.92
CA GLN A 41 -25.60 -20.96 -9.01
C GLN A 41 -24.70 -20.20 -8.01
N ALA A 42 -24.54 -18.89 -8.21
CA ALA A 42 -23.74 -18.04 -7.33
C ALA A 42 -24.34 -17.86 -5.92
N PHE A 43 -25.63 -18.17 -5.74
CA PHE A 43 -26.31 -18.14 -4.45
C PHE A 43 -26.17 -19.48 -3.74
N LYS A 44 -25.46 -19.50 -2.60
CA LYS A 44 -25.29 -20.70 -1.78
C LYS A 44 -26.38 -20.81 -0.71
N GLU A 45 -26.60 -22.02 -0.20
CA GLU A 45 -27.67 -22.38 0.75
C GLU A 45 -27.70 -21.54 2.03
N ARG A 46 -26.55 -20.96 2.46
CA ARG A 46 -26.45 -20.10 3.64
C ARG A 46 -26.75 -18.62 3.38
N GLY A 47 -27.27 -18.26 2.21
CA GLY A 47 -27.53 -16.86 1.83
C GLY A 47 -26.29 -16.06 1.45
N SER A 48 -25.11 -16.70 1.44
CA SER A 48 -23.87 -16.14 0.92
C SER A 48 -23.83 -16.18 -0.61
N VAL A 49 -23.29 -15.14 -1.24
CA VAL A 49 -23.24 -14.98 -2.69
C VAL A 49 -21.80 -14.92 -3.16
N ASN A 50 -21.42 -15.81 -4.09
CA ASN A 50 -20.12 -15.72 -4.74
C ASN A 50 -20.17 -14.62 -5.80
N LEU A 51 -19.43 -13.53 -5.58
CA LEU A 51 -19.53 -12.33 -6.41
C LEU A 51 -18.95 -12.54 -7.81
N ASP A 52 -17.90 -13.36 -7.92
CA ASP A 52 -17.25 -13.64 -9.21
C ASP A 52 -18.18 -14.45 -10.12
N GLU A 53 -18.77 -15.53 -9.59
CA GLU A 53 -19.75 -16.36 -10.32
C GLU A 53 -21.03 -15.58 -10.66
N LEU A 54 -21.47 -14.70 -9.75
CA LEU A 54 -22.62 -13.85 -9.99
C LEU A 54 -22.36 -12.90 -11.17
N LEU A 55 -21.20 -12.24 -11.19
CA LEU A 55 -20.85 -11.30 -12.26
C LEU A 55 -20.65 -12.01 -13.60
N GLU A 56 -20.04 -13.20 -13.61
CA GLU A 56 -19.91 -14.03 -14.81
C GLU A 56 -21.30 -14.45 -15.35
N TRP A 57 -22.21 -14.85 -14.47
CA TRP A 57 -23.58 -15.22 -14.85
C TRP A 57 -24.38 -14.01 -15.36
N VAL A 58 -24.28 -12.85 -14.71
CA VAL A 58 -24.91 -11.60 -15.15
C VAL A 58 -24.37 -11.18 -16.52
N ALA A 59 -23.06 -11.33 -16.76
CA ALA A 59 -22.45 -11.04 -18.05
C ALA A 59 -22.93 -11.99 -19.17
N ALA A 60 -23.13 -13.27 -18.86
CA ALA A 60 -23.63 -14.27 -19.81
C ALA A 60 -25.13 -14.12 -20.10
N ASN A 61 -25.92 -13.61 -19.14
CA ASN A 61 -27.37 -13.54 -19.22
C ASN A 61 -27.91 -12.10 -19.34
N SER A 62 -27.09 -11.14 -19.81
CA SER A 62 -27.45 -9.72 -19.90
C SER A 62 -28.71 -9.47 -20.74
N SER A 63 -28.94 -10.26 -21.78
CA SER A 63 -30.13 -10.17 -22.65
C SER A 63 -31.44 -10.47 -21.91
N LYS A 64 -31.40 -11.34 -20.88
CA LYS A 64 -32.57 -11.67 -20.05
C LYS A 64 -32.87 -10.58 -19.02
N MET A 65 -31.85 -9.81 -18.64
CA MET A 65 -31.97 -8.67 -17.72
C MET A 65 -32.54 -7.44 -18.43
N GLU A 66 -32.05 -7.16 -19.65
CA GLU A 66 -32.53 -6.06 -20.48
C GLU A 66 -34.01 -6.24 -20.85
N GLY A 67 -34.46 -7.47 -21.11
CA GLY A 67 -35.88 -7.78 -21.35
C GLY A 67 -36.80 -7.58 -20.12
N ALA A 68 -36.23 -7.52 -18.91
CA ALA A 68 -36.96 -7.27 -17.67
C ALA A 68 -37.00 -5.76 -17.28
N GLY A 69 -36.51 -4.86 -18.14
CA GLY A 69 -36.49 -3.42 -17.89
C GLY A 69 -35.40 -2.95 -16.93
N VAL A 70 -34.50 -3.85 -16.52
CA VAL A 70 -33.41 -3.53 -15.61
C VAL A 70 -32.17 -3.15 -16.41
N ILE A 71 -31.87 -1.85 -16.45
CA ILE A 71 -30.65 -1.34 -17.07
C ILE A 71 -29.48 -1.71 -16.15
N VAL A 72 -28.81 -2.81 -16.45
CA VAL A 72 -27.46 -3.05 -15.93
C VAL A 72 -26.59 -1.97 -16.56
N GLU A 73 -26.35 -0.87 -15.84
CA GLU A 73 -25.57 0.26 -16.32
C GLU A 73 -24.08 -0.13 -16.49
N ARG A 74 -23.79 -0.94 -17.50
CA ARG A 74 -22.43 -1.29 -17.91
C ARG A 74 -21.58 -0.04 -18.14
N LYS A 75 -22.22 1.06 -18.59
CA LYS A 75 -21.62 2.38 -18.73
C LYS A 75 -21.20 3.01 -17.41
N SER A 76 -21.96 2.87 -16.32
CA SER A 76 -21.58 3.49 -15.03
C SER A 76 -20.44 2.72 -14.35
N GLU A 77 -20.42 1.39 -14.47
CA GLU A 77 -19.29 0.58 -14.01
C GLU A 77 -18.01 0.84 -14.83
N GLU A 78 -18.13 0.96 -16.16
CA GLU A 78 -17.01 1.34 -17.03
C GLU A 78 -16.46 2.73 -16.69
N LEU A 79 -17.32 3.71 -16.42
CA LEU A 79 -16.92 5.06 -16.02
C LEU A 79 -16.24 5.07 -14.65
N LEU A 80 -16.71 4.27 -13.69
CA LEU A 80 -16.07 4.12 -12.38
C LEU A 80 -14.70 3.46 -12.50
N ARG A 81 -14.56 2.40 -13.30
CA ARG A 81 -13.26 1.77 -13.60
C ARG A 81 -12.30 2.76 -14.25
N LEU A 82 -12.76 3.53 -15.23
CA LEU A 82 -11.94 4.52 -15.94
C LEU A 82 -11.49 5.66 -15.02
N ARG A 83 -12.34 6.09 -14.08
CA ARG A 83 -11.97 7.06 -13.03
C ARG A 83 -10.95 6.49 -12.05
N ALA A 84 -11.15 5.26 -11.57
CA ALA A 84 -10.20 4.60 -10.65
C ALA A 84 -8.83 4.37 -11.30
N ASP A 85 -8.82 3.96 -12.58
CA ASP A 85 -7.59 3.81 -13.37
C ASP A 85 -6.88 5.15 -13.54
N ARG A 86 -7.63 6.22 -13.82
CA ARG A 86 -7.08 7.57 -13.93
C ARG A 86 -6.43 8.03 -12.63
N LEU A 87 -7.13 7.89 -11.50
CA LEU A 87 -6.60 8.24 -10.18
C LEU A 87 -5.34 7.44 -9.84
N THR A 88 -5.33 6.15 -10.14
CA THR A 88 -4.16 5.29 -9.90
C THR A 88 -2.97 5.72 -10.77
N ARG A 89 -3.20 6.11 -12.03
CA ARG A 89 -2.15 6.64 -12.91
C ARG A 89 -1.65 8.00 -12.43
N GLU A 90 -2.53 8.90 -12.03
CA GLU A 90 -2.17 10.21 -11.48
C GLU A 90 -1.32 10.06 -10.21
N PHE A 91 -1.71 9.16 -9.30
CA PHE A 91 -0.91 8.84 -8.10
C PHE A 91 0.47 8.29 -8.46
N ARG A 92 0.55 7.33 -9.40
CA ARG A 92 1.84 6.79 -9.87
C ARG A 92 2.72 7.87 -10.51
N LEU A 93 2.12 8.77 -11.29
CA LEU A 93 2.85 9.89 -11.87
C LEU A 93 3.38 10.84 -10.80
N ALA A 94 2.59 11.12 -9.75
CA ALA A 94 3.04 11.95 -8.63
C ALA A 94 4.18 11.31 -7.83
N VAL A 95 4.14 9.99 -7.63
CA VAL A 95 5.27 9.23 -7.06
C VAL A 95 6.52 9.33 -7.96
N LEU A 96 6.37 9.17 -9.28
CA LEU A 96 7.49 9.32 -10.24
C LEU A 96 8.04 10.76 -10.28
N ARG A 97 7.19 11.77 -10.06
CA ARG A 97 7.58 13.18 -9.90
C ARG A 97 8.25 13.48 -8.56
N LYS A 98 8.38 12.47 -7.68
CA LYS A 98 8.93 12.60 -6.32
C LYS A 98 8.11 13.54 -5.42
N GLU A 99 6.82 13.72 -5.72
CA GLU A 99 5.90 14.48 -4.86
C GLU A 99 5.51 13.68 -3.61
N TYR A 100 5.59 12.35 -3.69
CA TYR A 100 5.29 11.43 -2.59
C TYR A 100 6.46 10.47 -2.37
N VAL A 101 6.79 10.26 -1.10
CA VAL A 101 7.73 9.22 -0.66
C VAL A 101 6.95 8.14 0.07
N PRO A 102 7.16 6.85 -0.26
CA PRO A 102 6.54 5.75 0.48
C PRO A 102 6.90 5.83 1.97
N ALA A 103 5.91 5.63 2.85
CA ALA A 103 6.14 5.66 4.30
C ALA A 103 7.21 4.65 4.75
N VAL A 104 7.22 3.45 4.13
CA VAL A 104 8.20 2.40 4.40
C VAL A 104 9.65 2.87 4.15
N ASP A 105 9.87 3.68 3.11
CA ASP A 105 11.20 4.18 2.77
C ASP A 105 11.66 5.24 3.78
N VAL A 106 10.72 6.06 4.27
CA VAL A 106 10.99 7.05 5.33
C VAL A 106 11.32 6.33 6.64
N GLU A 107 10.51 5.35 7.04
CA GLU A 107 10.73 4.56 8.25
C GLU A 107 12.11 3.87 8.23
N THR A 108 12.46 3.25 7.10
CA THR A 108 13.76 2.60 6.92
C THR A 108 14.90 3.61 7.01
N SER A 109 14.79 4.76 6.34
CA SER A 109 15.82 5.80 6.35
C SER A 109 16.02 6.39 7.76
N VAL A 110 14.94 6.59 8.50
CA VAL A 110 14.99 7.09 9.89
C VAL A 110 15.62 6.03 10.81
N ALA A 111 15.25 4.76 10.64
CA ALA A 111 15.84 3.67 11.40
C ALA A 111 17.36 3.55 11.17
N GLU A 112 17.81 3.65 9.91
CA GLU A 112 19.22 3.68 9.54
C GLU A 112 19.95 4.85 10.21
N MET A 113 19.39 6.06 10.13
CA MET A 113 19.95 7.26 10.75
C MET A 113 20.11 7.10 12.27
N ILE A 114 19.08 6.60 12.96
CA ILE A 114 19.15 6.35 14.41
C ILE A 114 20.17 5.26 14.74
N GLY A 115 20.23 4.20 13.95
CA GLY A 115 21.20 3.12 14.10
C GLY A 115 22.64 3.63 14.00
N ASN A 116 22.92 4.46 13.01
CA ASN A 116 24.23 5.06 12.81
C ASN A 116 24.59 6.04 13.94
N ALA A 117 23.65 6.88 14.37
CA ALA A 117 23.83 7.79 15.50
C ALA A 117 24.20 7.04 16.78
N LYS A 118 23.47 5.96 17.10
CA LYS A 118 23.77 5.08 18.24
C LYS A 118 25.17 4.49 18.13
N LYS A 119 25.53 3.93 16.97
CA LYS A 119 26.86 3.34 16.75
C LYS A 119 27.97 4.36 16.98
N LYS A 120 27.84 5.57 16.44
CA LYS A 120 28.85 6.63 16.58
C LYS A 120 28.99 7.09 18.03
N LEU A 121 27.87 7.42 18.68
CA LEU A 121 27.89 7.93 20.06
C LEU A 121 28.37 6.89 21.07
N LEU A 122 27.98 5.62 20.91
CA LEU A 122 28.39 4.55 21.82
C LEU A 122 29.84 4.09 21.60
N SER A 123 30.44 4.38 20.44
CA SER A 123 31.86 4.07 20.19
C SER A 123 32.83 5.02 20.91
N GLY A 124 32.35 6.17 21.37
CA GLY A 124 33.17 7.22 21.99
C GLY A 124 33.90 6.82 23.25
N PRO A 125 33.20 6.31 24.27
CA PRO A 125 33.83 5.94 25.53
C PRO A 125 35.02 4.99 25.33
N SER A 126 34.88 3.97 24.49
CA SER A 126 35.98 3.05 24.19
C SER A 126 37.13 3.70 23.42
N ALA A 127 36.86 4.66 22.55
CA ALA A 127 37.88 5.35 21.75
C ALA A 127 38.68 6.39 22.58
N ILE A 128 38.00 7.12 23.47
CA ILE A 128 38.60 8.22 24.23
C ILE A 128 39.14 7.76 25.60
N ALA A 129 38.66 6.65 26.15
CA ALA A 129 39.09 6.15 27.46
C ALA A 129 40.63 6.09 27.63
N PRO A 130 41.42 5.55 26.67
CA PRO A 130 42.87 5.49 26.83
C PRO A 130 43.54 6.88 26.93
N GLN A 131 42.91 7.91 26.37
CA GLN A 131 43.45 9.27 26.32
C GLN A 131 43.14 10.07 27.59
N ILE A 132 42.11 9.65 28.35
CA ILE A 132 41.66 10.34 29.57
C ILE A 132 42.36 9.78 30.82
N VAL A 133 42.91 8.57 30.74
CA VAL A 133 43.61 7.95 31.89
C VAL A 133 44.83 8.78 32.28
N GLY A 134 44.85 9.25 33.53
CA GLY A 134 45.96 10.03 34.09
C GLY A 134 45.87 11.54 33.85
N VAL A 135 44.81 12.01 33.20
CA VAL A 135 44.55 13.44 32.93
C VAL A 135 43.71 14.04 34.07
N SER A 136 43.82 15.36 34.31
CA SER A 136 43.00 16.03 35.31
C SER A 136 41.51 16.04 34.91
N VAL A 137 40.60 16.10 35.89
CA VAL A 137 39.15 16.14 35.62
C VAL A 137 38.74 17.27 34.67
N PRO A 138 39.24 18.52 34.80
CA PRO A 138 38.87 19.60 33.88
C PRO A 138 39.32 19.37 32.43
N GLU A 139 40.51 18.80 32.24
CA GLU A 139 41.05 18.46 30.93
C GLU A 139 40.25 17.30 30.31
N ALA A 140 39.96 16.25 31.10
CA ALA A 140 39.13 15.12 30.68
C ALA A 140 37.74 15.57 30.19
N GLU A 141 37.09 16.50 30.91
CA GLU A 141 35.82 17.07 30.49
C GLU A 141 35.92 17.80 29.14
N THR A 142 37.01 18.54 28.93
CA THR A 142 37.22 19.29 27.69
C THR A 142 37.37 18.33 26.51
N MET A 143 38.18 17.28 26.67
CA MET A 143 38.35 16.23 25.66
C MET A 143 37.05 15.51 25.33
N LEU A 144 36.24 15.16 26.34
CA LEU A 144 34.93 14.52 26.15
C LEU A 144 33.96 15.43 25.38
N LYS A 145 33.93 16.73 25.72
CA LYS A 145 33.07 17.72 25.05
C LYS A 145 33.50 17.93 23.59
N GLU A 146 34.80 18.00 23.32
CA GLU A 146 35.33 18.12 21.96
C GLU A 146 34.98 16.90 21.11
N TRP A 147 35.23 15.69 21.64
CA TRP A 147 34.87 14.45 20.96
C TRP A 147 33.37 14.37 20.65
N LEU A 148 32.52 14.73 21.62
CA LEU A 148 31.07 14.72 21.43
C LEU A 148 30.63 15.70 20.34
N ARG A 149 31.20 16.92 20.34
CA ARG A 149 30.92 17.92 19.29
C ARG A 149 31.33 17.40 17.92
N GLU A 150 32.49 16.78 17.81
CA GLU A 150 32.97 16.20 16.56
C GLU A 150 32.06 15.07 16.08
N ALA A 151 31.69 14.15 16.97
CA ALA A 151 30.78 13.05 16.66
C ALA A 151 29.42 13.55 16.18
N LEU A 152 28.85 14.57 16.83
CA LEU A 152 27.59 15.19 16.42
C LEU A 152 27.72 15.95 15.09
N SER A 153 28.84 16.63 14.86
CA SER A 153 29.13 17.30 13.58
C SER A 153 29.17 16.30 12.42
N GLN A 154 29.85 15.16 12.62
CA GLN A 154 29.91 14.08 11.64
C GLN A 154 28.53 13.47 11.36
N LEU A 155 27.69 13.29 12.39
CA LEU A 155 26.32 12.80 12.22
C LEU A 155 25.42 13.81 11.50
N HIS A 156 25.65 15.11 11.69
CA HIS A 156 24.93 16.14 10.95
C HIS A 156 25.29 16.13 9.45
N GLN A 157 26.57 15.96 9.14
CA GLN A 157 27.06 15.92 7.76
C GLN A 157 26.70 14.62 7.04
N ASN A 158 26.76 13.48 7.73
CA ASN A 158 26.48 12.16 7.16
C ASN A 158 25.60 11.32 8.10
N PRO A 159 24.29 11.62 8.20
CA PRO A 159 23.38 10.93 9.11
C PRO A 159 23.20 9.45 8.76
N LEU A 160 23.23 9.11 7.46
CA LEU A 160 23.02 7.75 6.97
C LEU A 160 24.30 6.91 6.92
N GLY A 161 25.48 7.52 7.10
CA GLY A 161 26.77 6.82 7.02
C GLY A 161 27.08 6.25 5.64
N LYS A 162 26.36 6.67 4.60
CA LYS A 162 26.56 6.24 3.21
C LYS A 162 27.73 7.05 2.67
N THR A 163 28.93 6.47 2.71
CA THR A 163 30.04 6.95 1.87
C THR A 163 29.58 6.82 0.44
N GLU A 164 29.57 7.92 -0.31
CA GLU A 164 29.27 7.92 -1.74
C GLU A 164 30.02 6.77 -2.40
N ALA A 165 29.29 5.74 -2.81
CA ALA A 165 29.84 4.74 -3.69
C ALA A 165 30.07 5.46 -5.02
N ALA A 166 31.31 5.88 -5.25
CA ALA A 166 31.76 6.42 -6.51
C ALA A 166 31.52 5.37 -7.61
N THR A 167 30.49 5.58 -8.42
CA THR A 167 30.33 5.09 -9.79
C THR A 167 29.40 6.00 -10.55
#